data_AF-A0A7G7LFK7-F1
#
_entry.id   AF-A0A7G7LFK7-F1
#
_cell.length_a   1.000
_cell.length_b   1.000
_cell.length_c   1.000
_cell.angle_alpha   90.00
_cell.angle_beta   90.00
_cell.angle_gamma   90.00
#
_symmetry.space_group_name_H-M   'P 1'
#
loop_
_entity.id
_entity.type
_entity.pdbx_description
1 polymer ?
#
loop_
_entity_poly.entity_id
_entity_poly.type
_entity_poly.pdbx_seq_one_letter_code
_entity_poly.pdbx_strand_id
1 'polypeptide(L)' 'MIGLRCPCGQELVGADEAELVVAANRHLDQRHPRLSGTYTDDDVLALAYRLPARAAAPPTPAGPPARTPQEQRP' A
#
# COMPACT_ATOMS: atom_id res chain seq x y z
N MET A 1 -2.14 10.70 -1.79
CA MET A 1 -2.03 9.40 -2.49
C MET A 1 -3.03 8.44 -1.89
N ILE A 2 -3.67 7.66 -2.72
CA ILE A 2 -4.70 6.69 -2.35
C ILE A 2 -4.36 5.36 -3.01
N GLY A 3 -4.72 4.25 -2.38
CA GLY A 3 -4.41 2.93 -2.91
C GLY A 3 -5.48 1.91 -2.60
N LEU A 4 -5.46 0.83 -3.35
CA LEU A 4 -6.40 -0.27 -3.25
C LEU A 4 -5.65 -1.58 -3.40
N ARG A 5 -5.95 -2.54 -2.53
CA ARG A 5 -5.44 -3.91 -2.64
C ARG A 5 -6.46 -4.78 -3.32
N CYS A 6 -6.12 -5.24 -4.52
CA CYS A 6 -6.91 -6.24 -5.20
C CYS A 6 -6.74 -7.59 -4.47
N PRO A 7 -7.81 -8.39 -4.29
CA PRO A 7 -7.72 -9.74 -3.72
C PRO A 7 -6.85 -10.70 -4.56
N CYS A 8 -6.56 -10.33 -5.81
CA CYS A 8 -5.59 -10.99 -6.68
C CYS A 8 -4.12 -10.80 -6.24
N GLY A 9 -3.86 -9.97 -5.24
CA GLY A 9 -2.52 -9.68 -4.71
C GLY A 9 -1.83 -8.47 -5.35
N GLN A 10 -2.44 -7.81 -6.34
CA GLN A 10 -1.90 -6.60 -6.95
C GLN A 10 -2.29 -5.35 -6.12
N GLU A 11 -1.32 -4.48 -5.88
CA GLU A 11 -1.54 -3.18 -5.24
C GLU A 11 -1.64 -2.09 -6.30
N LEU A 12 -2.74 -1.33 -6.26
CA LEU A 12 -3.01 -0.21 -7.15
C LEU A 12 -2.84 1.08 -6.35
N VAL A 13 -2.18 2.07 -6.94
CA VAL A 13 -1.91 3.36 -6.30
C VAL A 13 -2.22 4.47 -7.28
N GLY A 14 -3.00 5.45 -6.83
CA GLY A 14 -3.31 6.68 -7.56
C GLY A 14 -2.83 7.91 -6.80
N ALA A 15 -2.55 9.00 -7.53
CA ALA A 15 -2.30 10.30 -6.91
C ALA A 15 -3.51 10.77 -6.10
N ASP A 16 -4.70 10.55 -6.70
CA ASP A 16 -6.03 10.94 -6.25
C ASP A 16 -7.07 9.86 -6.63
N GLU A 17 -8.31 10.09 -6.22
CA GLU A 17 -9.43 9.15 -6.35
C GLU A 17 -9.72 8.81 -7.81
N ALA A 18 -9.70 9.80 -8.70
CA ALA A 18 -9.94 9.61 -10.13
C ALA A 18 -8.86 8.73 -10.77
N GLU A 19 -7.59 8.98 -10.49
CA GLU A 19 -6.49 8.15 -10.98
C GLU A 19 -6.59 6.69 -10.47
N LEU A 20 -6.98 6.49 -9.21
CA LEU A 20 -7.15 5.14 -8.66
C LEU A 20 -8.29 4.39 -9.33
N VAL A 21 -9.43 5.05 -9.57
CA VAL A 21 -10.59 4.47 -10.26
C VAL A 21 -10.21 4.06 -11.68
N VAL A 22 -9.49 4.91 -12.42
CA VAL A 22 -8.99 4.56 -13.76
C VAL A 22 -8.04 3.36 -13.71
N ALA A 23 -7.11 3.33 -12.74
CA ALA A 23 -6.19 2.22 -12.57
C ALA A 23 -6.90 0.91 -12.20
N ALA A 24 -7.91 0.97 -11.32
CA ALA A 24 -8.72 -0.17 -10.92
C ALA A 24 -9.56 -0.72 -12.07
N ASN A 25 -10.28 0.14 -12.80
CA ASN A 25 -11.08 -0.28 -13.95
C ASN A 25 -10.22 -0.90 -15.05
N ARG A 26 -9.07 -0.28 -15.37
CA ARG A 26 -8.12 -0.86 -16.32
C ARG A 26 -7.59 -2.22 -15.86
N HIS A 27 -7.28 -2.36 -14.56
CA HIS A 27 -6.83 -3.64 -14.02
C HIS A 27 -7.93 -4.71 -14.12
N LEU A 28 -9.17 -4.38 -13.77
CA LEU A 28 -10.31 -5.28 -13.89
C LEU A 28 -10.53 -5.70 -15.35
N ASP A 29 -10.50 -4.78 -16.31
CA ASP A 29 -10.67 -5.09 -17.72
C ASP A 29 -9.58 -6.06 -18.24
N GLN A 30 -8.32 -5.84 -17.84
CA GLN A 30 -7.18 -6.62 -18.31
C GLN A 30 -7.00 -7.98 -17.61
N ARG A 31 -7.34 -8.07 -16.32
CA ARG A 31 -7.05 -9.26 -15.48
C ARG A 31 -8.30 -10.01 -15.05
N HIS A 32 -9.44 -9.32 -14.96
CA HIS A 32 -10.70 -9.83 -14.47
C HIS A 32 -11.88 -9.38 -15.34
N PRO A 33 -11.92 -9.72 -16.65
CA PRO A 33 -12.95 -9.23 -17.56
C PRO A 33 -14.38 -9.59 -17.13
N ARG A 34 -14.55 -10.65 -16.35
CA ARG A 34 -15.84 -11.05 -15.75
C ARG A 34 -16.35 -10.08 -14.67
N LEU A 35 -15.48 -9.28 -14.09
CA LEU A 35 -15.78 -8.27 -13.08
C LEU A 35 -15.75 -6.84 -13.67
N SER A 36 -15.40 -6.70 -14.95
CA SER A 36 -15.42 -5.40 -15.65
C SER A 36 -16.86 -4.86 -15.65
N GLY A 37 -17.02 -3.60 -15.21
CA GLY A 37 -18.33 -2.96 -15.06
C GLY A 37 -19.20 -3.47 -13.90
N THR A 38 -18.68 -4.36 -13.04
CA THR A 38 -19.40 -4.84 -11.84
C THR A 38 -19.24 -3.90 -10.65
N TYR A 39 -18.11 -3.22 -10.57
CA TYR A 39 -17.82 -2.25 -9.51
C TYR A 39 -18.05 -0.85 -10.04
N THR A 40 -18.82 -0.05 -9.29
CA THR A 40 -18.92 1.39 -9.55
C THR A 40 -17.70 2.11 -9.00
N ASP A 41 -17.51 3.37 -9.41
CA ASP A 41 -16.43 4.20 -8.88
C ASP A 41 -16.50 4.32 -7.35
N ASP A 42 -17.71 4.42 -6.80
CA ASP A 42 -17.94 4.49 -5.36
C ASP A 42 -17.54 3.19 -4.65
N ASP A 43 -17.87 2.02 -5.23
CA ASP A 43 -17.43 0.72 -4.70
C ASP A 43 -15.90 0.60 -4.66
N VAL A 44 -15.23 1.09 -5.70
CA VAL A 44 -13.76 1.11 -5.76
C VAL A 44 -13.18 2.01 -4.68
N LEU A 45 -13.77 3.19 -4.47
CA LEU A 45 -13.32 4.14 -3.46
C LEU A 45 -13.62 3.69 -2.03
N ALA A 46 -14.72 2.94 -1.82
CA ALA A 46 -15.07 2.36 -0.53
C ALA A 46 -14.06 1.27 -0.09
N LEU A 47 -13.41 0.61 -1.05
CA LEU A 47 -12.35 -0.37 -0.81
C LEU A 47 -10.95 0.25 -0.74
N ALA A 48 -10.83 1.54 -1.07
CA ALA A 48 -9.57 2.24 -1.08
C ALA A 48 -9.15 2.68 0.33
N TYR A 49 -7.83 2.83 0.52
CA TYR A 49 -7.24 3.36 1.74
C TYR A 49 -6.34 4.55 1.41
N ARG A 50 -6.35 5.55 2.31
CA ARG A 50 -5.49 6.72 2.17
C ARG A 50 -4.06 6.33 2.53
N LEU A 51 -3.14 6.41 1.57
CA LEU A 51 -1.73 6.28 1.87
C LEU A 51 -1.21 7.61 2.42
N PRO A 52 -0.49 7.59 3.56
CA PRO A 52 0.27 8.77 3.95
C PRO A 52 1.25 9.06 2.80
N ALA A 53 1.32 10.34 2.39
CA ALA A 53 2.44 10.78 1.57
C ALA A 53 3.68 10.36 2.34
N ARG A 54 4.52 9.50 1.75
CA ARG A 54 5.66 8.91 2.45
C ARG A 54 6.55 10.06 2.90
N ALA A 55 6.36 10.55 4.12
CA ALA A 55 7.44 11.15 4.87
C ALA A 55 8.52 10.07 4.83
N ALA A 56 9.67 10.42 4.26
CA ALA A 56 10.85 9.58 4.26
C ALA A 56 10.87 8.80 5.57
N ALA A 57 10.92 7.47 5.49
CA ALA A 57 10.93 6.63 6.68
C ALA A 57 11.86 7.29 7.72
N PRO A 58 11.45 7.49 8.98
CA PRO A 58 12.41 7.88 9.99
C PRO A 58 13.53 6.83 9.94
N PRO A 59 14.82 7.23 9.96
CA PRO A 59 15.89 6.25 9.99
C PRO A 59 15.59 5.29 11.12
N THR A 60 15.60 3.99 10.81
CA THR A 60 15.40 2.92 11.78
C THR A 60 16.17 3.27 13.06
N PRO A 61 15.54 3.24 14.26
CA PRO A 61 16.32 3.38 15.48
C PRO A 61 17.33 2.23 15.45
N ALA A 62 18.62 2.60 15.37
CA ALA A 62 19.72 1.66 15.47
C ALA A 62 19.46 0.74 16.64
N GLY A 63 19.67 -0.57 16.42
CA GLY A 63 19.44 -1.61 17.41
C GLY A 63 20.09 -1.30 18.76
N PRO A 64 19.73 -2.05 19.82
CA PRO A 64 20.24 -1.80 21.16
C PRO A 64 21.77 -1.77 21.14
N PRO A 65 22.43 -0.85 21.88
CA PRO A 65 23.88 -0.82 21.93
C PRO A 65 24.38 -2.18 22.42
N ALA A 66 25.35 -2.74 21.70
CA ALA A 66 26.04 -3.95 22.09
C ALA A 66 26.48 -3.81 23.56
N ARG A 67 26.00 -4.69 24.45
CA ARG A 67 26.49 -4.76 25.83
C ARG A 67 27.99 -5.08 25.75
N THR A 68 28.83 -4.15 26.19
CA THR A 68 30.26 -4.36 26.36
C THR A 68 30.52 -5.55 27.30
N PRO A 69 31.41 -6.49 26.96
CA PRO A 69 31.86 -7.53 27.88
C PRO A 69 32.94 -6.92 28.81
N GLN A 70 32.51 -6.16 29.82
CA GLN A 70 33.39 -5.62 30.88
C GLN A 70 33.05 -6.18 32.27
N GLU A 71 32.23 -7.23 32.33
CA GLU A 71 31.88 -7.94 33.57
C GLU A 71 32.42 -9.39 33.55
N GLN A 72 33.63 -9.55 33.01
CA GLN A 72 34.42 -10.77 33.17
C GLN A 72 35.80 -10.37 33.70
N ARG A 73 35.87 -10.06 34.99
CA ARG A 73 37.11 -10.18 35.75
C ARG A 73 36.84 -11.06 36.98
N PRO A 74 37.65 -12.10 37.21
CA PRO A 74 37.56 -12.97 38.38
C PRO A 74 38.02 -12.27 39.67
#